data_AF-A0A2V9MID2-F1
#
_entry.id   AF-A0A2V9MID2-F1
#
_cell.length_a   1.000
_cell.length_b   1.000
_cell.length_c   1.000
_cell.angle_alpha   90.00
_cell.angle_beta   90.00
_cell.angle_gamma   90.00
#
_symmetry.space_group_name_H-M   'P 1'
#
loop_
_entity.id
_entity.type
_entity.pdbx_description
1 polymer ?
#
loop_
_entity_poly.entity_id
_entity_poly.type
_entity_poly.pdbx_seq_one_letter_code
_entity_poly.pdbx_strand_id
1 'polypeptide(L)' 'MRIVGILLALAGWLIPLVGLTVTQSLTARFVLVVLGIGISLIGILGVLNKAHLKNAIWKG' A
#
# COMPACT_ATOMS: atom_id res chain seq x y z
N MET A 1 -11.30 9.28 -2.38
CA MET A 1 -9.93 9.17 -1.81
C MET A 1 -9.79 8.09 -0.75
N ARG A 2 -10.70 7.98 0.23
CA ARG A 2 -10.58 6.93 1.28
C ARG A 2 -10.54 5.52 0.70
N ILE A 3 -11.52 5.16 -0.14
CA ILE A 3 -11.57 3.85 -0.81
C ILE A 3 -10.31 3.61 -1.66
N VAL A 4 -9.85 4.61 -2.41
CA VAL A 4 -8.63 4.51 -3.23
C VAL A 4 -7.39 4.18 -2.38
N GLY A 5 -7.23 4.84 -1.24
CA GLY A 5 -6.10 4.56 -0.34
C GLY A 5 -6.17 3.18 0.29
N ILE A 6 -7.37 2.68 0.60
CA ILE A 6 -7.59 1.28 1.05
C ILE A 6 -7.21 0.31 -0.07
N LEU A 7 -7.68 0.54 -1.29
CA LEU A 7 -7.38 -0.32 -2.43
C LEU A 7 -5.87 -0.37 -2.71
N LEU A 8 -5.16 0.76 -2.62
CA LEU A 8 -3.70 0.79 -2.75
C LEU A 8 -3.02 0.01 -1.62
N ALA A 9 -3.47 0.16 -0.38
CA ALA A 9 -2.93 -0.60 0.75
C ALA A 9 -3.09 -2.11 0.56
N LEU A 10 -4.26 -2.55 0.11
CA LEU A 10 -4.54 -3.96 -0.16
C LEU A 10 -3.78 -4.47 -1.38
N ALA A 11 -3.67 -3.68 -2.45
CA ALA A 11 -2.91 -4.05 -3.64
C ALA A 11 -1.42 -4.20 -3.32
N GLY A 12 -0.83 -3.27 -2.56
CA GLY A 12 0.55 -3.35 -2.10
C GLY A 12 0.81 -4.61 -1.27
N TRP A 13 -0.12 -4.99 -0.40
CA TRP A 13 -0.05 -6.23 0.37
C TRP A 13 -0.19 -7.50 -0.49
N LEU A 14 -1.03 -7.47 -1.53
CA LEU A 14 -1.24 -8.62 -2.42
C LEU A 14 -0.03 -8.94 -3.31
N ILE A 15 0.76 -7.94 -3.70
CA ILE A 15 1.92 -8.12 -4.59
C ILE A 15 2.90 -9.19 -4.08
N PRO A 16 3.42 -9.14 -2.83
CA PRO A 16 4.30 -10.19 -2.33
C PRO A 16 3.61 -11.54 -2.17
N LEU A 17 2.31 -11.58 -1.84
CA LEU A 17 1.53 -12.82 -1.76
C LEU A 17 1.47 -13.54 -3.10
N VAL A 18 1.17 -12.80 -4.17
CA VAL A 18 1.21 -13.33 -5.54
C VAL A 18 2.65 -13.71 -5.90
N GLY A 19 3.63 -12.88 -5.55
CA GLY A 19 5.05 -13.17 -5.76
C GLY A 19 5.49 -14.53 -5.21
N LEU A 20 4.94 -14.98 -4.08
CA LEU A 20 5.22 -16.31 -3.54
C LEU A 20 4.75 -17.45 -4.44
N THR A 21 3.64 -17.28 -5.16
CA THR A 21 3.04 -18.32 -6.01
C THR A 21 3.62 -18.36 -7.43
N VAL A 22 4.10 -17.21 -7.95
CA VAL A 22 4.61 -17.13 -9.34
C VAL A 22 6.13 -17.21 -9.49
N THR A 23 6.93 -17.02 -8.43
CA THR A 23 8.40 -17.11 -8.55
C THR A 23 9.05 -17.83 -7.38
N GLN A 24 10.13 -18.59 -7.65
CA GLN A 24 11.00 -19.21 -6.64
C GLN A 24 12.30 -18.42 -6.40
N SER A 25 12.55 -17.36 -7.17
CA SER A 25 13.76 -16.54 -7.00
C SER A 25 13.67 -15.72 -5.73
N LEU A 26 14.64 -15.92 -4.83
CA LEU A 26 14.73 -15.18 -3.56
C LEU A 26 14.81 -13.67 -3.80
N THR A 27 15.72 -13.25 -4.69
CA THR A 27 15.92 -11.84 -5.03
C THR A 27 14.65 -11.21 -5.59
N ALA A 28 13.94 -11.92 -6.49
CA ALA A 28 12.70 -11.41 -7.06
C ALA A 28 11.63 -11.22 -5.97
N ARG A 29 11.46 -12.18 -5.06
CA ARG A 29 10.53 -12.06 -3.93
C ARG A 29 10.86 -10.88 -3.02
N PHE A 30 12.14 -10.65 -2.72
CA PHE A 30 12.56 -9.50 -1.93
C PHE A 30 12.20 -8.17 -2.59
N VAL A 31 12.46 -8.03 -3.90
CA VAL A 31 12.09 -6.84 -4.66
C VAL A 31 10.57 -6.62 -4.62
N LEU A 32 9.77 -7.67 -4.85
CA LEU A 32 8.31 -7.59 -4.80
C LEU A 32 7.79 -7.18 -3.41
N VAL A 33 8.40 -7.66 -2.33
CA VAL A 33 8.06 -7.25 -0.96
C VAL A 33 8.33 -5.75 -0.75
N VAL A 34 9.50 -5.26 -1.16
CA VAL A 34 9.84 -3.83 -1.02
C VAL A 34 8.88 -2.95 -1.82
N LEU A 35 8.55 -3.35 -3.05
CA LEU A 35 7.56 -2.65 -3.88
C LEU A 35 6.17 -2.66 -3.23
N GLY A 36 5.74 -3.81 -2.71
CA GLY A 36 4.46 -3.96 -2.02
C GLY A 36 4.35 -3.09 -0.78
N ILE A 37 5.41 -3.03 0.04
CA ILE A 37 5.50 -2.12 1.19
C ILE A 37 5.38 -0.66 0.73
N GLY A 38 6.12 -0.26 -0.30
CA GLY A 38 6.07 1.11 -0.84
C GLY A 38 4.65 1.52 -1.27
N ILE A 39 3.98 0.65 -2.03
CA ILE A 39 2.60 0.88 -2.49
C ILE A 39 1.64 0.98 -1.30
N SER A 40 1.80 0.10 -0.30
CA SER A 40 0.97 0.13 0.90
C SER A 40 1.13 1.41 1.70
N LEU A 41 2.37 1.87 1.87
CA LEU A 41 2.67 3.13 2.56
C LEU A 41 2.11 4.34 1.81
N ILE A 42 2.16 4.36 0.48
CA ILE A 42 1.52 5.41 -0.33
C ILE A 42 0.00 5.42 -0.10
N GLY A 43 -0.64 4.24 -0.08
CA GLY A 43 -2.07 4.11 0.22
C GLY A 43 -2.44 4.65 1.61
N ILE A 44 -1.68 4.26 2.64
CA ILE A 44 -1.95 4.61 4.05
C ILE A 44 -1.54 6.05 4.38
N LEU A 45 -0.26 6.37 4.25
CA LEU A 45 0.31 7.65 4.67
C LEU A 45 0.06 8.76 3.65
N GLY A 46 0.03 8.42 2.37
CA GLY A 46 -0.17 9.37 1.28
C GLY A 46 -1.64 9.70 1.05
N VAL A 47 -2.47 8.68 0.84
CA VAL A 47 -3.87 8.88 0.39
C VAL A 47 -4.85 8.88 1.56
N LEU A 48 -4.83 7.85 2.39
CA LEU A 48 -5.76 7.70 3.51
C LEU A 48 -5.58 8.79 4.55
N ASN A 49 -4.34 9.04 4.97
CA ASN A 49 -4.05 10.07 5.96
C ASN A 49 -4.51 11.46 5.47
N LYS A 50 -4.21 11.84 4.22
CA LYS A 50 -4.70 13.11 3.64
C LYS A 50 -6.22 13.19 3.63
N ALA A 51 -6.91 12.09 3.31
CA ALA A 51 -8.37 12.04 3.30
C ALA A 51 -8.98 12.13 4.71
N HIS A 52 -8.31 11.56 5.72
CA HIS A 52 -8.69 11.70 7.13
C HIS A 52 -8.50 13.14 7.59
N LEU A 53 -7.31 13.70 7.36
CA LEU A 53 -6.94 15.07 7.70
C LEU A 53 -7.79 16.13 7.00
N LYS A 54 -8.54 15.80 5.93
CA LYS A 54 -9.48 16.74 5.28
C LYS A 54 -10.69 17.04 6.16
N ASN A 55 -11.12 16.11 7.01
CA ASN A 55 -12.29 16.26 7.88
C ASN A 55 -11.88 16.39 9.35
N ALA A 56 -10.65 16.84 9.59
CA ALA A 56 -10.12 16.93 10.94
C ALA A 56 -10.74 18.11 11.68
N ILE A 57 -11.21 17.89 12.91
CA ILE A 57 -11.91 18.89 13.73
C ILE A 57 -11.09 20.15 14.02
N TRP A 58 -9.76 20.08 13.89
CA TRP A 58 -8.85 21.22 14.10
C TRP A 58 -8.59 22.03 12.82
N LYS A 59 -9.04 21.55 11.64
CA LYS A 59 -9.08 22.36 10.42
C LYS A 59 -10.43 23.05 10.39
N GLY A 60 -10.50 24.19 11.08
CA GLY A 60 -11.62 25.13 10.96
C GLY A 60 -11.81 25.60 9.53
#